data_AF-A0A938UGS8-F1
#
_entry.id   AF-A0A938UGS8-F1
#
_cell.length_a   1.000
_cell.length_b   1.000
_cell.length_c   1.000
_cell.angle_alpha   90.00
_cell.angle_beta   90.00
_cell.angle_gamma   90.00
#
_symmetry.space_group_name_H-M   'P 1'
#
loop_
_entity.id
_entity.type
_entity.pdbx_description
1 polymer ?
#
loop_
_entity_poly.entity_id
_entity_poly.type
_entity_poly.pdbx_seq_one_letter_code
_entity_poly.pdbx_strand_id
1 'polypeptide(L)' 'MTVEDNIRRIREVMAEAALRSGRPASAIRLMAVTKTVDDDRILAAMRAGVEIIGENYVQEA' A
#
# COMPACT_ATOMS: atom_id res chain seq x y z
N MET A 1 3.62 10.21 12.69
CA MET A 1 3.31 8.89 12.11
C MET A 1 4.17 8.68 10.89
N THR A 2 4.84 7.54 10.80
CA THR A 2 5.70 7.20 9.66
C THR A 2 4.89 6.58 8.51
N VAL A 3 5.49 6.45 7.33
CA VAL A 3 4.90 5.69 6.20
C VAL A 3 4.64 4.23 6.62
N GLU A 4 5.56 3.63 7.37
CA GLU A 4 5.43 2.28 7.90
C GLU A 4 4.22 2.16 8.84
N ASP A 5 4.03 3.12 9.75
CA ASP A 5 2.88 3.11 10.67
C ASP A 5 1.55 3.15 9.93
N ASN A 6 1.48 3.97 8.87
CA ASN A 6 0.29 4.06 8.04
C ASN A 6 0.00 2.73 7.32
N ILE A 7 1.03 2.08 6.78
CA ILE A 7 0.88 0.80 6.06
C ILE A 7 0.43 -0.31 7.00
N ARG A 8 0.98 -0.37 8.22
CA ARG A 8 0.55 -1.33 9.25
C ARG A 8 -0.93 -1.16 9.58
N ARG A 9 -1.35 0.08 9.87
CA ARG A 9 -2.75 0.41 10.17
C ARG A 9 -3.68 0.08 9.00
N ILE A 10 -3.27 0.36 7.77
CA ILE A 10 -4.07 0.04 6.57
C ILE A 10 -4.24 -1.49 6.43
N ARG A 11 -3.17 -2.27 6.66
CA ARG A 11 -3.23 -3.74 6.61
C ARG A 11 -4.16 -4.33 7.68
N GLU A 12 -4.16 -3.79 8.89
CA GLU A 12 -5.09 -4.18 9.95
C GLU A 12 -6.55 -3.94 9.51
N VAL A 13 -6.84 -2.75 9.00
CA VAL A 13 -8.18 -2.40 8.48
C VAL A 13 -8.59 -3.32 7.32
N MET A 14 -7.67 -3.63 6.41
CA MET A 14 -7.91 -4.57 5.30
C MET A 14 -8.24 -5.97 5.80
N ALA A 15 -7.51 -6.48 6.79
CA ALA A 15 -7.74 -7.80 7.36
C ALA A 15 -9.12 -7.87 8.04
N GLU A 16 -9.49 -6.87 8.83
CA GLU A 16 -10.80 -6.79 9.44
C GLU A 16 -11.93 -6.71 8.41
N ALA A 17 -11.76 -5.91 7.35
CA ALA A 17 -12.74 -5.79 6.28
C ALA A 17 -12.90 -7.10 5.49
N ALA A 18 -11.81 -7.82 5.23
CA ALA A 18 -11.83 -9.12 4.59
C ALA A 18 -12.60 -10.14 5.43
N LEU A 19 -12.31 -10.20 6.75
CA LEU A 19 -12.99 -11.08 7.70
C LEU A 19 -14.50 -10.81 7.75
N ARG A 20 -14.91 -9.53 7.85
CA ARG A 20 -16.34 -9.15 7.82
C ARG A 20 -17.03 -9.55 6.50
N SER A 21 -16.27 -9.65 5.43
CA SER A 21 -16.77 -10.03 4.09
C SER A 21 -16.69 -11.53 3.82
N GLY A 22 -16.27 -12.35 4.79
CA GLY A 22 -16.08 -13.79 4.61
C GLY A 22 -14.95 -14.17 3.63
N ARG A 23 -14.00 -13.25 3.39
CA ARG A 23 -12.87 -13.44 2.47
C ARG A 23 -11.57 -13.53 3.26
N PRO A 24 -10.57 -14.31 2.80
CA PRO A 24 -9.23 -14.25 3.38
C PRO A 24 -8.58 -12.91 3.04
N ALA A 25 -7.77 -12.36 3.96
CA ALA A 25 -7.05 -11.10 3.73
C ALA A 25 -6.15 -11.14 2.48
N SER A 26 -5.60 -12.31 2.16
CA SER A 26 -4.80 -12.55 0.95
C SER A 26 -5.56 -12.37 -0.36
N ALA A 27 -6.90 -12.35 -0.33
CA ALA A 27 -7.72 -12.04 -1.51
C ALA A 27 -7.78 -10.54 -1.86
N ILE A 28 -7.13 -9.69 -1.07
CA ILE A 28 -7.06 -8.23 -1.27
C ILE A 28 -5.59 -7.84 -1.33
N ARG A 29 -5.22 -6.99 -2.29
CA ARG A 29 -3.86 -6.44 -2.39
C ARG A 29 -3.87 -4.94 -2.17
N LEU A 30 -2.82 -4.44 -1.53
CA LEU A 30 -2.60 -3.02 -1.28
C LEU A 30 -1.75 -2.43 -2.42
N MET A 31 -2.29 -1.43 -3.11
CA MET A 31 -1.56 -0.62 -4.08
C MET A 31 -1.33 0.77 -3.48
N ALA A 32 -0.06 1.18 -3.37
CA ALA A 32 0.27 2.56 -3.02
C ALA A 32 0.22 3.43 -4.27
N VAL A 33 -0.55 4.51 -4.21
CA VAL A 33 -0.53 5.53 -5.26
C VAL A 33 0.57 6.52 -4.95
N THR A 34 1.58 6.59 -5.81
CA THR A 34 2.83 7.33 -5.55
C THR A 34 2.99 8.59 -6.39
N LYS A 35 1.99 8.92 -7.21
CA LYS A 35 1.97 10.19 -7.96
C LYS A 35 2.26 11.36 -7.01
N THR A 36 3.19 12.21 -7.40
CA THR A 36 3.63 13.40 -6.64
C THR A 36 4.19 13.10 -5.24
N VAL A 37 4.59 11.86 -4.95
CA VAL A 37 5.26 11.48 -3.71
C VAL A 37 6.77 11.41 -3.95
N ASP A 38 7.55 11.90 -2.99
CA ASP A 38 9.02 11.82 -3.03
C ASP A 38 9.55 10.38 -2.89
N ASP A 39 10.71 10.12 -3.49
CA ASP A 39 11.35 8.81 -3.53
C ASP A 39 11.59 8.22 -2.13
N ASP A 40 11.95 9.04 -1.15
CA ASP A 40 12.21 8.57 0.22
C ASP A 40 10.98 7.92 0.85
N ARG A 41 9.79 8.52 0.63
CA ARG A 41 8.52 7.96 1.09
C ARG A 41 8.09 6.74 0.28
N ILE A 42 8.37 6.71 -1.01
CA ILE A 42 8.12 5.53 -1.85
C ILE A 42 8.98 4.36 -1.34
N LEU A 43 10.27 4.59 -1.12
CA LEU A 43 11.20 3.61 -0.57
C LEU A 43 10.78 3.15 0.83
N ALA A 44 10.28 4.05 1.68
CA ALA A 44 9.73 3.67 2.98
C ALA A 44 8.52 2.74 2.85
N ALA A 45 7.64 2.98 1.86
CA ALA A 45 6.50 2.12 1.59
C ALA A 45 6.92 0.73 1.09
N MET A 46 7.92 0.68 0.19
CA MET A 46 8.50 -0.56 -0.30
C MET A 46 9.15 -1.36 0.84
N ARG A 47 9.93 -0.70 1.71
CA ARG A 47 10.52 -1.33 2.91
C ARG A 47 9.48 -1.86 3.89
N ALA A 48 8.32 -1.22 3.99
CA ALA A 48 7.19 -1.70 4.78
C ALA A 48 6.40 -2.86 4.08
N GLY A 49 6.87 -3.30 2.90
CA GLY A 49 6.35 -4.45 2.17
C GLY A 49 5.23 -4.12 1.18
N VAL A 50 5.08 -2.86 0.76
CA VAL A 50 4.18 -2.55 -0.38
C VAL A 50 4.85 -2.99 -1.68
N GLU A 51 4.21 -3.93 -2.37
CA GLU A 51 4.75 -4.53 -3.61
C GLU A 51 4.13 -3.93 -4.88
N ILE A 52 3.03 -3.19 -4.74
CA ILE A 52 2.27 -2.67 -5.88
C ILE A 52 2.22 -1.16 -5.78
N ILE A 53 2.71 -0.51 -6.83
CA ILE A 53 2.76 0.93 -6.96
C ILE A 53 1.88 1.35 -8.14
N GLY A 54 1.09 2.40 -7.96
CA GLY A 54 0.23 2.97 -8.98
C GLY A 54 0.66 4.39 -9.34
N GLU A 55 1.08 4.58 -10.58
CA GLU A 55 1.34 5.89 -11.20
C GLU A 55 0.26 6.21 -12.23
N ASN A 56 -0.16 7.47 -12.26
CA ASN A 56 -1.17 7.94 -13.21
C ASN A 56 -0.56 8.48 -14.52
N TYR A 57 0.76 8.66 -14.58
CA TYR A 57 1.48 9.14 -15.76
C TYR A 57 2.41 8.03 -16.24
N VAL A 58 2.44 7.80 -17.55
CA VAL A 58 3.48 6.98 -18.17
C VAL A 58 4.78 7.79 -18.11
N GLN A 59 5.75 7.41 -17.27
CA GLN A 59 7.13 7.87 -17.47
C GLN A 59 7.64 7.19 -18.76
N GLU A 60 8.00 8.00 -19.76
CA GLU A 60 8.71 7.52 -20.94
C GLU A 60 10.06 6.93 -20.50
N ALA A 61 10.37 5.73 -20.98
CA ALA A 61 11.57 4.97 -20.65
C ALA A 61 12.77 5.37 -21.54
#